data_AF-A0A329UGA1-F1
#
_entry.id   AF-A0A329UGA1-F1
#
_cell.length_a   1.000
_cell.length_b   1.000
_cell.length_c   1.000
_cell.angle_alpha   90.00
_cell.angle_beta   90.00
_cell.angle_gamma   90.00
#
_symmetry.space_group_name_H-M   'P 1'
#
loop_
_entity.id
_entity.type
_entity.pdbx_description
1 polymer ?
#
loop_
_entity_poly.entity_id
_entity_poly.type
_entity_poly.pdbx_seq_one_letter_code
_entity_poly.pdbx_strand_id
1 'polypeptide(L)'
;MNLLILTSIILSVILGVGRMVDLALLTDAETGLCVVGSVWLRYAALAVAILLAVAAGRATKPEARKLCSPCKPSGVMAILGAVWIVLAGVAKIFLGSAPLAKGIWGALAICCGGWLCTLGRGWLQKNWKRPADSLTEVVLGSALFYWCVLARFMENSSSWHRVAPTVVVWQMLAALVFLSVLGRALSLPDTADSRTLCASGLTVWALCLCWEFPQLLDTLLRGGVLARLPDFFFGLGLCCIGVLGGICAVRATRTESGRKSARHSVG
;
A
#
# COMPACT_ATOMS: atom_id res chain seq x y z
N MET A 1 -10.59 3.55 19.20
CA MET A 1 -9.59 2.91 18.32
C MET A 1 -8.59 2.17 19.20
N ASN A 2 -8.12 0.98 18.83
CA ASN A 2 -7.14 0.26 19.66
C ASN A 2 -5.87 1.11 19.81
N LEU A 3 -5.37 1.29 21.05
CA LEU A 3 -4.22 2.12 21.35
C LEU A 3 -2.99 1.70 20.55
N LEU A 4 -2.76 0.40 20.38
CA LEU A 4 -1.64 -0.15 19.61
C LEU A 4 -1.67 0.23 18.12
N ILE A 5 -2.89 0.34 17.56
CA ILE A 5 -3.05 0.75 16.16
C ILE A 5 -2.85 2.24 16.02
N LEU A 6 -3.38 3.03 16.97
CA LEU A 6 -3.16 4.47 16.98
C LEU A 6 -1.67 4.79 17.10
N THR A 7 -0.94 4.14 18.01
CA THR A 7 0.50 4.36 18.18
C THR A 7 1.28 3.97 16.93
N SER A 8 0.95 2.83 16.31
CA SER A 8 1.56 2.42 15.03
C SER A 8 1.32 3.44 13.91
N ILE A 9 0.11 3.97 13.78
CA ILE A 9 -0.23 5.01 12.80
C ILE A 9 0.55 6.30 13.06
N ILE A 10 0.57 6.78 14.31
CA ILE A 10 1.29 8.00 14.69
C ILE A 10 2.79 7.84 14.39
N LEU A 11 3.39 6.72 14.78
CA LEU A 11 4.81 6.49 14.52
C LEU A 11 5.12 6.41 13.03
N SER A 12 4.22 5.83 12.24
CA SER A 12 4.35 5.82 10.77
C SER A 12 4.32 7.24 10.20
N VAL A 13 3.45 8.10 10.70
CA VAL A 13 3.41 9.53 10.30
C VAL A 13 4.71 10.23 10.70
N ILE A 14 5.23 10.00 11.91
CA ILE A 14 6.52 10.55 12.36
C ILE A 14 7.66 10.08 11.44
N LEU A 15 7.66 8.81 11.04
CA LEU A 15 8.62 8.28 10.06
C LEU A 15 8.52 9.04 8.73
N GLY A 16 7.30 9.32 8.25
CA GLY A 16 7.10 10.08 7.01
C GLY A 16 7.59 11.53 7.09
N VAL A 17 7.33 12.21 8.21
CA VAL A 17 7.87 13.56 8.46
C VAL A 17 9.39 13.53 8.54
N GLY A 18 9.96 12.57 9.27
CA GLY A 18 11.41 12.36 9.35
C GLY A 18 12.02 12.10 7.97
N ARG A 19 11.35 11.32 7.11
CA ARG A 19 11.78 11.08 5.74
C ARG A 19 11.72 12.34 4.87
N MET A 20 10.72 13.21 5.06
CA MET A 20 10.66 14.48 4.36
C MET A 20 11.84 15.40 4.72
N VAL A 21 12.15 15.51 6.02
CA VAL A 21 13.33 16.26 6.50
C VAL A 21 14.62 15.66 5.94
N ASP A 22 14.71 14.33 5.92
CA ASP A 22 15.86 13.59 5.41
C ASP A 22 16.09 13.80 3.91
N LEU A 23 15.03 13.88 3.09
CA LEU A 23 15.10 14.21 1.67
C LEU A 23 15.49 15.67 1.43
N ALA A 24 15.02 16.58 2.28
CA ALA A 24 15.29 18.01 2.15
C ALA A 24 16.73 18.39 2.55
N LEU A 25 17.26 17.77 3.60
CA LEU A 25 18.50 18.23 4.26
C LEU A 25 19.66 17.23 4.22
N LEU A 26 19.38 15.92 4.18
CA LEU A 26 20.38 14.89 4.46
C LEU A 26 20.62 13.94 3.29
N THR A 27 19.89 14.11 2.18
CA THR A 27 19.96 13.26 1.00
C THR A 27 20.32 14.09 -0.21
N ASP A 28 21.30 13.61 -0.96
CA ASP A 28 21.72 14.23 -2.20
C ASP A 28 20.65 13.99 -3.27
N ALA A 29 20.18 15.06 -3.90
CA ALA A 29 19.05 14.98 -4.83
C ALA A 29 19.38 14.28 -6.15
N GLU A 30 20.64 14.40 -6.60
CA GLU A 30 21.09 13.85 -7.88
C GLU A 30 21.37 12.35 -7.75
N THR A 31 22.09 11.96 -6.71
CA THR A 31 22.57 10.59 -6.51
C THR A 31 21.67 9.74 -5.61
N GLY A 32 20.85 10.37 -4.76
CA GLY A 32 20.04 9.71 -3.74
C GLY A 32 20.87 9.16 -2.56
N LEU A 33 22.14 9.56 -2.43
CA LEU A 33 23.05 9.15 -1.37
C LEU A 33 22.86 9.97 -0.10
N CYS A 34 23.32 9.43 1.04
CA CYS A 34 23.35 10.18 2.29
C CYS A 34 24.45 11.25 2.22
N VAL A 35 24.10 12.52 2.38
CA VAL A 35 25.08 13.62 2.55
C VAL A 35 25.59 13.62 3.98
N VAL A 36 24.68 13.43 4.94
CA VAL A 36 24.99 13.44 6.37
C VAL A 36 24.40 12.21 7.04
N GLY A 37 25.19 11.58 7.90
CA GLY A 37 24.77 10.42 8.68
C GLY A 37 24.85 9.10 7.92
N SER A 38 24.66 8.01 8.66
CA SER A 38 24.76 6.65 8.14
C SER A 38 23.46 6.20 7.48
N VAL A 39 23.58 5.53 6.32
CA VAL A 39 22.45 4.87 5.64
C VAL A 39 21.70 3.89 6.56
N TRP A 40 22.44 3.27 7.49
CA TRP A 40 21.91 2.30 8.44
C TRP A 40 20.91 2.91 9.43
N LEU A 41 21.01 4.21 9.73
CA LEU A 41 20.04 4.88 10.61
C LEU A 41 18.65 4.96 9.96
N ARG A 42 18.60 5.18 8.64
CA ARG A 42 17.34 5.21 7.87
C ARG A 42 16.71 3.82 7.84
N TYR A 43 17.52 2.78 7.60
CA TYR A 43 17.04 1.40 7.66
C TYR A 43 16.61 1.00 9.07
N ALA A 44 17.30 1.44 10.12
CA ALA A 44 16.91 1.19 11.50
C ALA A 44 15.55 1.83 11.82
N ALA A 45 15.35 3.10 11.43
CA ALA A 45 14.06 3.79 11.61
C ALA A 45 12.91 3.06 10.90
N LEU A 46 13.14 2.62 9.66
CA LEU A 46 12.20 1.80 8.89
C LEU A 46 11.91 0.47 9.59
N ALA A 47 12.95 -0.25 10.00
CA ALA A 47 12.81 -1.53 10.68
C ALA A 47 12.00 -1.40 11.95
N VAL A 48 12.27 -0.38 12.78
CA VAL A 48 11.49 -0.10 13.99
C VAL A 48 10.01 0.15 13.66
N ALA A 49 9.71 0.98 12.66
CA ALA A 49 8.33 1.26 12.27
C ALA A 49 7.60 -0.01 11.78
N ILE A 50 8.24 -0.83 10.96
CA ILE A 50 7.67 -2.10 10.45
C ILE A 50 7.48 -3.10 11.58
N LEU A 51 8.48 -3.29 12.45
CA LEU A 51 8.39 -4.23 13.57
C LEU A 51 7.27 -3.84 14.52
N LEU A 52 7.10 -2.54 14.80
CA LEU A 52 6.01 -2.05 15.64
C LEU A 52 4.65 -2.19 14.95
N ALA A 53 4.55 -1.95 13.64
CA ALA A 53 3.34 -2.21 12.86
C ALA A 53 2.94 -3.70 12.90
N VAL A 54 3.90 -4.60 12.72
CA VAL A 54 3.68 -6.05 12.80
C VAL A 54 3.30 -6.46 14.22
N ALA A 55 4.02 -5.99 15.24
CA ALA A 55 3.73 -6.29 16.63
C ALA A 55 2.34 -5.81 17.04
N ALA A 56 1.96 -4.57 16.68
CA ALA A 56 0.62 -4.05 16.90
C ALA A 56 -0.45 -4.92 16.21
N GLY A 57 -0.26 -5.24 14.93
CA GLY A 57 -1.19 -6.08 14.18
C GLY A 57 -1.36 -7.47 14.81
N ARG A 58 -0.27 -8.11 15.23
CA ARG A 58 -0.28 -9.43 15.87
C ARG A 58 -0.83 -9.44 17.29
N ALA A 59 -0.63 -8.37 18.06
CA ALA A 59 -1.14 -8.22 19.42
C ALA A 59 -2.63 -7.85 19.48
N THR A 60 -3.18 -7.30 18.39
CA THR A 60 -4.62 -6.99 18.32
C THR A 60 -5.48 -8.26 18.11
N LYS A 61 -6.79 -8.14 18.38
CA LYS A 61 -7.83 -9.14 18.05
C LYS A 61 -8.69 -8.64 16.87
N PRO A 62 -8.15 -8.60 15.65
CA PRO A 62 -8.88 -8.18 14.46
C PRO A 62 -9.87 -9.24 14.00
N GLU A 63 -10.93 -8.80 13.32
CA GLU A 63 -11.94 -9.65 12.69
C GLU A 63 -12.07 -9.27 11.21
N ALA A 64 -11.57 -10.13 10.31
CA ALA A 64 -11.66 -9.94 8.87
C ALA A 64 -13.10 -9.75 8.37
N ARG A 65 -14.06 -10.41 9.03
CA ARG A 65 -15.50 -10.31 8.69
C ARG A 65 -16.03 -8.88 8.72
N LYS A 66 -15.44 -7.98 9.51
CA LYS A 66 -15.80 -6.56 9.55
C LYS A 66 -15.52 -5.83 8.24
N LEU A 67 -14.62 -6.36 7.40
CA LEU A 67 -14.32 -5.82 6.08
C LEU A 67 -15.38 -6.21 5.03
N CYS A 68 -16.14 -7.27 5.26
CA CYS A 68 -17.25 -7.72 4.42
C CYS A 68 -18.51 -6.88 4.63
N SER A 69 -18.34 -5.56 4.65
CA SER A 69 -19.39 -4.57 4.82
C SER A 69 -19.09 -3.33 3.96
N PRO A 70 -20.12 -2.57 3.54
CA PRO A 70 -19.93 -1.39 2.71
C PRO A 70 -19.01 -0.37 3.37
N CYS A 71 -18.12 0.23 2.58
CA CYS A 71 -17.20 1.24 3.07
C CYS A 71 -16.71 2.13 1.94
N LYS A 72 -17.31 3.31 1.85
CA LYS A 72 -16.97 4.33 0.87
C LYS A 72 -15.46 4.64 0.79
N PRO A 73 -14.74 4.91 1.90
CA PRO A 73 -13.33 5.28 1.80
C PRO A 73 -12.45 4.12 1.29
N SER A 74 -12.68 2.88 1.73
CA SER A 74 -11.97 1.71 1.17
C SER A 74 -12.25 1.56 -0.33
N GLY A 75 -13.51 1.74 -0.73
CA GLY A 75 -13.92 1.65 -2.13
C GLY A 75 -13.28 2.71 -3.02
N VAL A 76 -13.29 3.97 -2.58
CA VAL A 76 -12.67 5.10 -3.30
C VAL A 76 -11.16 4.91 -3.43
N MET A 77 -10.47 4.52 -2.35
CA MET A 77 -9.01 4.32 -2.39
C MET A 77 -8.60 3.16 -3.30
N ALA A 78 -9.38 2.08 -3.34
CA ALA A 78 -9.13 0.97 -4.27
C ALA A 78 -9.28 1.41 -5.74
N ILE A 79 -10.34 2.15 -6.07
CA ILE A 79 -10.54 2.67 -7.45
C ILE A 79 -9.46 3.70 -7.81
N LEU A 80 -9.13 4.61 -6.89
CA LEU A 80 -8.08 5.60 -7.15
C LEU A 80 -6.72 4.93 -7.37
N GLY A 81 -6.39 3.91 -6.57
CA GLY A 81 -5.20 3.09 -6.76
C GLY A 81 -5.21 2.37 -8.11
N ALA A 82 -6.35 1.84 -8.54
CA ALA A 82 -6.51 1.24 -9.87
C ALA A 82 -6.21 2.24 -10.99
N VAL A 83 -6.78 3.45 -10.91
CA VAL A 83 -6.58 4.50 -11.91
C VAL A 83 -5.09 4.85 -12.02
N TRP A 84 -4.42 5.11 -10.91
CA TRP A 84 -3.01 5.47 -10.92
C TRP A 84 -2.10 4.34 -11.44
N ILE A 85 -2.38 3.08 -11.07
CA ILE A 85 -1.62 1.93 -11.57
C ILE A 85 -1.80 1.75 -13.08
N VAL A 86 -3.02 1.90 -13.59
CA VAL A 86 -3.28 1.83 -15.03
C VAL A 86 -2.60 2.99 -15.76
N LEU A 87 -2.67 4.21 -15.23
CA LEU A 87 -1.96 5.36 -15.79
C LEU A 87 -0.44 5.15 -15.81
N ALA A 88 0.13 4.55 -14.76
CA ALA A 88 1.54 4.17 -14.74
C ALA A 88 1.88 3.17 -15.87
N GLY A 89 1.02 2.17 -16.09
CA GLY A 89 1.20 1.19 -17.17
C GLY A 89 1.08 1.81 -18.56
N VAL A 90 0.10 2.69 -18.76
CA VAL A 90 -0.06 3.47 -19.98
C VAL A 90 1.17 4.34 -20.24
N ALA A 91 1.65 5.05 -19.22
CA ALA A 91 2.87 5.86 -19.32
C ALA A 91 4.09 5.00 -19.68
N LYS A 92 4.25 3.80 -19.11
CA LYS A 92 5.34 2.87 -19.50
C LYS A 92 5.22 2.38 -20.94
N ILE A 93 4.00 2.14 -21.45
CA ILE A 93 3.79 1.76 -22.85
C ILE A 93 4.29 2.88 -23.79
N PHE A 94 3.93 4.13 -23.51
CA PHE A 94 4.34 5.25 -24.36
C PHE A 94 5.82 5.61 -24.21
N LEU A 95 6.34 5.66 -22.98
CA LEU A 95 7.67 6.19 -22.66
C LEU A 95 8.79 5.13 -22.61
N GLY A 96 8.45 3.84 -22.49
CA GLY A 96 9.47 2.79 -22.45
C GLY A 96 10.25 2.68 -23.76
N SER A 97 11.35 1.94 -23.76
CA SER A 97 12.13 1.64 -24.98
C SER A 97 11.97 0.18 -25.44
N ALA A 98 11.74 -0.76 -24.52
CA ALA A 98 11.68 -2.20 -24.83
C ALA A 98 10.24 -2.68 -25.12
N PRO A 99 9.90 -3.08 -26.37
CA PRO A 99 8.52 -3.39 -26.77
C PRO A 99 7.91 -4.57 -26.01
N LEU A 100 8.68 -5.63 -25.74
CA LEU A 100 8.20 -6.77 -24.96
C LEU A 100 7.90 -6.37 -23.50
N ALA A 101 8.81 -5.59 -22.88
CA ALA A 101 8.62 -5.12 -21.52
C ALA A 101 7.40 -4.20 -21.39
N LYS A 102 7.15 -3.33 -22.38
CA LYS A 102 5.95 -2.49 -22.47
C LYS A 102 4.67 -3.32 -22.46
N GLY A 103 4.60 -4.34 -23.32
CA GLY A 103 3.42 -5.20 -23.44
C GLY A 103 3.11 -5.93 -22.13
N ILE A 104 4.14 -6.51 -21.49
CA ILE A 104 4.00 -7.18 -20.20
C ILE A 104 3.50 -6.21 -19.13
N TRP A 105 4.13 -5.04 -19.02
CA TRP A 105 3.76 -4.05 -17.99
C TRP A 105 2.34 -3.53 -18.18
N GLY A 106 1.96 -3.23 -19.43
CA GLY A 106 0.61 -2.80 -19.78
C GLY A 106 -0.45 -3.82 -19.39
N ALA A 107 -0.26 -5.07 -19.79
CA ALA A 107 -1.19 -6.15 -19.46
C ALA A 107 -1.33 -6.35 -17.94
N LEU A 108 -0.20 -6.38 -17.22
CA LEU A 108 -0.20 -6.53 -15.76
C LEU A 108 -0.88 -5.34 -15.05
N ALA A 109 -0.66 -4.12 -15.53
CA ALA A 109 -1.30 -2.92 -14.97
C ALA A 109 -2.83 -2.94 -15.17
N ILE A 110 -3.30 -3.39 -16.34
CA ILE A 110 -4.73 -3.54 -16.62
C ILE A 110 -5.35 -4.64 -15.74
N CYS A 111 -4.69 -5.79 -15.59
CA CYS A 111 -5.16 -6.86 -14.70
C CYS A 111 -5.25 -6.38 -13.24
N CYS A 112 -4.20 -5.71 -12.75
CA CYS A 112 -4.16 -5.16 -11.40
C CYS A 112 -5.24 -4.09 -11.18
N GLY A 113 -5.37 -3.14 -12.12
CA GLY A 113 -6.38 -2.09 -12.07
C GLY A 113 -7.81 -2.63 -12.16
N GLY A 114 -8.04 -3.63 -13.01
CA GLY A 114 -9.34 -4.31 -13.11
C GLY A 114 -9.74 -4.95 -11.78
N TRP A 115 -8.83 -5.67 -11.15
CA TRP A 115 -9.07 -6.29 -9.84
C TRP A 115 -9.24 -5.27 -8.70
N LEU A 116 -8.45 -4.21 -8.66
CA LEU A 116 -8.64 -3.13 -7.68
C LEU A 116 -9.98 -2.38 -7.89
N CYS A 117 -10.42 -2.26 -9.14
CA CYS A 117 -11.75 -1.72 -9.46
C CYS A 117 -12.88 -2.63 -8.96
N THR A 118 -12.79 -3.95 -9.12
CA THR A 118 -13.82 -4.89 -8.62
C THR A 118 -13.89 -4.85 -7.08
N LEU A 119 -12.74 -4.85 -6.41
CA LEU A 119 -12.61 -4.59 -4.96
C LEU A 119 -13.31 -3.30 -4.56
N GLY A 120 -12.98 -2.19 -5.24
CA GLY A 120 -13.53 -0.88 -4.91
C GLY A 120 -15.04 -0.79 -5.08
N ARG A 121 -15.56 -1.36 -6.17
CA ARG A 121 -17.01 -1.41 -6.44
C ARG A 121 -17.75 -2.24 -5.40
N GLY A 122 -17.20 -3.36 -4.96
CA GLY A 122 -17.80 -4.20 -3.90
C GLY A 122 -18.04 -3.44 -2.60
N TRP A 123 -17.12 -2.55 -2.21
CA TRP A 123 -17.27 -1.71 -1.01
C TRP A 123 -18.15 -0.47 -1.20
N LEU A 124 -18.35 0.02 -2.42
CA LEU A 124 -19.22 1.17 -2.71
C LEU A 124 -20.71 0.80 -2.78
N GLN A 125 -21.02 -0.46 -3.04
CA GLN A 125 -22.40 -0.95 -3.09
C GLN A 125 -23.04 -0.98 -1.69
N LYS A 126 -24.31 -0.56 -1.60
CA LYS A 126 -25.09 -0.58 -0.34
C LYS A 126 -25.25 -2.00 0.22
N ASN A 127 -25.47 -2.96 -0.67
CA ASN A 127 -25.41 -4.38 -0.35
C ASN A 127 -24.02 -4.84 -0.77
N TRP A 128 -23.11 -4.97 0.21
CA TRP A 128 -21.75 -5.41 -0.07
C TRP A 128 -21.78 -6.70 -0.87
N LYS A 129 -21.14 -6.68 -2.03
CA LYS A 129 -20.93 -7.87 -2.85
C LYS A 129 -19.50 -8.32 -2.71
N ARG A 130 -19.33 -9.65 -2.75
CA ARG A 130 -18.02 -10.27 -2.77
C ARG A 130 -17.27 -9.75 -4.02
N PRO A 131 -16.07 -9.20 -3.85
CA PRO A 131 -15.38 -8.50 -4.93
C PRO A 131 -14.60 -9.42 -5.89
N ALA A 132 -14.42 -10.69 -5.54
CA ALA A 132 -13.83 -11.70 -6.41
C ALA A 132 -14.61 -13.00 -6.25
N ASP A 133 -15.16 -13.49 -7.36
CA ASP A 133 -15.79 -14.80 -7.44
C ASP A 133 -14.73 -15.90 -7.53
N SER A 134 -13.52 -15.57 -7.99
CA SER A 134 -12.40 -16.49 -8.18
C SER A 134 -11.08 -16.01 -7.55
N LEU A 135 -10.31 -16.93 -6.96
CA LEU A 135 -8.95 -16.65 -6.47
C LEU A 135 -7.97 -16.33 -7.61
N THR A 136 -8.28 -16.74 -8.84
CA THR A 136 -7.48 -16.47 -10.03
C THR A 136 -7.36 -14.98 -10.34
N GLU A 137 -8.44 -14.21 -10.14
CA GLU A 137 -8.41 -12.76 -10.30
C GLU A 137 -7.48 -12.08 -9.30
N VAL A 138 -7.44 -12.57 -8.05
CA VAL A 138 -6.55 -12.05 -7.00
C VAL A 138 -5.09 -12.31 -7.38
N VAL A 139 -4.79 -13.53 -7.84
CA VAL A 139 -3.43 -13.91 -8.25
C VAL A 139 -2.98 -13.08 -9.45
N LEU A 140 -3.80 -12.98 -10.49
CA LEU A 140 -3.52 -12.17 -11.68
C LEU A 140 -3.39 -10.68 -11.35
N GLY A 141 -4.25 -10.15 -10.48
CA GLY A 141 -4.19 -8.75 -10.03
C GLY A 141 -2.93 -8.44 -9.22
N SER A 142 -2.38 -9.43 -8.51
CA SER A 142 -1.14 -9.31 -7.75
C SER A 142 0.14 -9.54 -8.56
N ALA A 143 0.03 -10.14 -9.76
CA ALA A 143 1.16 -10.45 -10.65
C ALA A 143 2.00 -9.23 -11.02
N LEU A 144 1.38 -8.04 -11.10
CA LEU A 144 2.09 -6.79 -11.33
C LEU A 144 3.19 -6.56 -10.28
N PHE A 145 2.90 -6.77 -8.99
CA PHE A 145 3.87 -6.53 -7.92
C PHE A 145 5.02 -7.54 -7.94
N TYR A 146 4.74 -8.80 -8.29
CA TYR A 146 5.80 -9.79 -8.53
C TYR A 146 6.73 -9.35 -9.66
N TRP A 147 6.16 -8.94 -10.79
CA TRP A 147 6.94 -8.45 -11.92
C TRP A 147 7.75 -7.21 -11.56
N CYS A 148 7.16 -6.25 -10.84
CA CYS A 148 7.84 -5.03 -10.41
C CYS A 148 9.05 -5.33 -9.51
N VAL A 149 8.92 -6.26 -8.56
CA VAL A 149 10.03 -6.70 -7.69
C VAL A 149 11.15 -7.31 -8.54
N LEU A 150 10.81 -8.24 -9.44
CA LEU A 150 11.79 -8.90 -10.31
C LEU A 150 12.49 -7.90 -11.24
N ALA A 151 11.72 -7.05 -11.93
CA ALA A 151 12.23 -6.03 -12.83
C ALA A 151 13.18 -5.08 -12.11
N ARG A 152 12.86 -4.69 -10.87
CA ARG A 152 13.76 -3.82 -10.09
C ARG A 152 15.12 -4.45 -9.83
N PHE A 153 15.17 -5.72 -9.46
CA PHE A 153 16.45 -6.43 -9.26
C PHE A 153 17.25 -6.57 -10.57
N MET A 154 16.57 -6.68 -11.71
CA MET A 154 17.22 -6.77 -13.03
C MET A 154 17.73 -5.42 -13.55
N GLU A 155 16.93 -4.34 -13.40
CA GLU A 155 17.21 -3.02 -13.99
C GLU A 155 18.11 -2.15 -13.09
N ASN A 156 17.99 -2.31 -11.78
CA ASN A 156 18.73 -1.53 -10.81
C ASN A 156 19.15 -2.45 -9.66
N SER A 157 20.37 -2.98 -9.72
CA SER A 157 20.94 -3.72 -8.60
C SER A 157 20.75 -2.90 -7.33
N SER A 158 20.02 -3.45 -6.37
CA SER A 158 19.72 -2.78 -5.11
C SER A 158 21.03 -2.49 -4.39
N SER A 159 21.52 -1.26 -4.52
CA SER A 159 22.71 -0.83 -3.82
C SER A 159 22.31 -0.53 -2.39
N TRP A 160 22.89 -1.23 -1.43
CA TRP A 160 22.61 -1.09 -0.01
C TRP A 160 22.80 0.37 0.47
N HIS A 161 23.58 1.17 -0.26
CA HIS A 161 23.84 2.58 0.02
C HIS A 161 22.76 3.56 -0.49
N ARG A 162 21.89 3.15 -1.44
CA ARG A 162 20.79 3.98 -1.93
C ARG A 162 19.48 3.49 -1.32
N VAL A 163 18.93 4.30 -0.41
CA VAL A 163 17.74 3.92 0.36
C VAL A 163 16.50 3.84 -0.52
N ALA A 164 16.27 4.83 -1.37
CA ALA A 164 15.07 4.88 -2.23
C ALA A 164 14.87 3.62 -3.11
N PRO A 165 15.86 3.17 -3.93
CA PRO A 165 15.69 1.98 -4.76
C PRO A 165 15.62 0.68 -3.96
N THR A 166 16.12 0.64 -2.72
CA THR A 166 15.99 -0.53 -1.86
C THR A 166 14.59 -0.60 -1.23
N VAL A 167 14.12 0.52 -0.69
CA VAL A 167 12.82 0.58 0.02
C VAL A 167 11.64 0.43 -0.94
N VAL A 168 11.77 0.85 -2.20
CA VAL A 168 10.70 0.63 -3.20
C VAL A 168 10.41 -0.85 -3.42
N VAL A 169 11.43 -1.72 -3.35
CA VAL A 169 11.23 -3.18 -3.41
C VAL A 169 10.44 -3.65 -2.19
N TRP A 170 10.75 -3.11 -1.00
CA TRP A 170 10.03 -3.45 0.22
C TRP A 170 8.57 -2.98 0.19
N GLN A 171 8.30 -1.81 -0.40
CA GLN A 171 6.93 -1.31 -0.62
C GLN A 171 6.14 -2.23 -1.55
N MET A 172 6.73 -2.65 -2.68
CA MET A 172 6.08 -3.57 -3.61
C MET A 172 5.78 -4.93 -2.95
N LEU A 173 6.72 -5.46 -2.16
CA LEU A 173 6.51 -6.68 -1.38
C LEU A 173 5.43 -6.51 -0.31
N ALA A 174 5.42 -5.38 0.40
CA ALA A 174 4.39 -5.10 1.40
C ALA A 174 3.00 -4.98 0.75
N ALA A 175 2.90 -4.25 -0.37
CA ALA A 175 1.67 -4.12 -1.15
C ALA A 175 1.17 -5.48 -1.63
N LEU A 176 2.08 -6.30 -2.18
CA LEU A 176 1.78 -7.66 -2.60
C LEU A 176 1.21 -8.51 -1.45
N VAL A 177 1.94 -8.61 -0.32
CA VAL A 177 1.52 -9.39 0.84
C VAL A 177 0.17 -8.91 1.37
N PHE A 178 -0.01 -7.60 1.51
CA PHE A 178 -1.28 -7.03 1.97
C PHE A 178 -2.43 -7.37 1.03
N LEU A 179 -2.27 -7.14 -0.28
CA LEU A 179 -3.31 -7.39 -1.28
C LEU A 179 -3.67 -8.88 -1.39
N SER A 180 -2.69 -9.78 -1.30
CA SER A 180 -2.95 -11.23 -1.26
C SER A 180 -3.73 -11.64 -0.02
N VAL A 181 -3.34 -11.14 1.17
CA VAL A 181 -4.03 -11.45 2.43
C VAL A 181 -5.43 -10.82 2.46
N LEU A 182 -5.58 -9.61 1.94
CA LEU A 182 -6.87 -8.93 1.81
C LEU A 182 -7.81 -9.68 0.85
N GLY A 183 -7.32 -10.06 -0.33
CA GLY A 183 -8.10 -10.84 -1.30
C GLY A 183 -8.59 -12.17 -0.70
N ARG A 184 -7.72 -12.86 0.04
CA ARG A 184 -8.09 -14.07 0.80
C ARG A 184 -9.10 -13.75 1.91
N ALA A 185 -8.91 -12.68 2.67
CA ALA A 185 -9.79 -12.30 3.76
C ALA A 185 -11.21 -11.94 3.29
N LEU A 186 -11.34 -11.32 2.12
CA LEU A 186 -12.62 -10.98 1.50
C LEU A 186 -13.29 -12.19 0.83
N SER A 187 -12.49 -13.16 0.39
CA SER A 187 -12.98 -14.40 -0.21
C SER A 187 -13.41 -15.42 0.86
N LEU A 188 -12.57 -15.67 1.85
CA LEU A 188 -12.75 -16.73 2.84
C LEU A 188 -12.64 -16.13 4.25
N PRO A 189 -13.62 -15.31 4.68
CA PRO A 189 -13.53 -14.56 5.94
C PRO A 189 -13.41 -15.48 7.16
N ASP A 190 -14.01 -16.67 7.13
CA ASP A 190 -14.02 -17.61 8.26
C ASP A 190 -12.66 -18.29 8.49
N THR A 191 -11.81 -18.37 7.44
CA THR A 191 -10.45 -18.96 7.54
C THR A 191 -9.34 -17.90 7.44
N ALA A 192 -9.73 -16.62 7.47
CA ALA A 192 -8.81 -15.51 7.28
C ALA A 192 -7.95 -15.30 8.54
N ASP A 193 -6.63 -15.30 8.36
CA ASP A 193 -5.70 -14.84 9.40
C ASP A 193 -5.84 -13.32 9.55
N SER A 194 -6.77 -12.92 10.41
CA SER A 194 -7.10 -11.52 10.66
C SER A 194 -5.92 -10.76 11.26
N ARG A 195 -5.04 -11.43 12.02
CA ARG A 195 -3.84 -10.80 12.61
C ARG A 195 -2.82 -10.45 11.55
N THR A 196 -2.58 -11.37 10.62
CA THR A 196 -1.70 -11.10 9.48
C THR A 196 -2.28 -10.02 8.57
N LEU A 197 -3.61 -9.95 8.40
CA LEU A 197 -4.27 -8.86 7.67
C LEU A 197 -4.07 -7.50 8.34
N CYS A 198 -4.20 -7.43 9.66
CA CYS A 198 -3.96 -6.20 10.42
C CYS A 198 -2.49 -5.78 10.34
N ALA A 199 -1.56 -6.72 10.55
CA ALA A 199 -0.13 -6.47 10.46
C ALA A 199 0.29 -5.99 9.07
N SER A 200 -0.14 -6.68 8.00
CA SER A 200 0.19 -6.28 6.63
C SER A 200 -0.44 -4.94 6.26
N GLY A 201 -1.66 -4.65 6.74
CA GLY A 201 -2.33 -3.35 6.57
C GLY A 201 -1.58 -2.18 7.20
N LEU A 202 -1.05 -2.35 8.42
CA LEU A 202 -0.22 -1.34 9.08
C LEU A 202 1.16 -1.20 8.40
N THR A 203 1.74 -2.31 7.91
CA THR A 203 3.01 -2.27 7.19
C THR A 203 2.90 -1.49 5.87
N VAL A 204 1.84 -1.69 5.07
CA VAL A 204 1.65 -0.89 3.85
C VAL A 204 1.28 0.56 4.16
N TRP A 205 0.63 0.84 5.29
CA TRP A 205 0.42 2.22 5.74
C TRP A 205 1.77 2.92 6.02
N ALA A 206 2.69 2.25 6.71
CA ALA A 206 4.02 2.79 6.99
C ALA A 206 4.85 2.97 5.72
N LEU A 207 4.92 1.93 4.87
CA LEU A 207 5.82 1.91 3.71
C LEU A 207 5.24 2.59 2.48
N CYS A 208 4.02 2.22 2.09
CA CYS A 208 3.44 2.64 0.81
C CYS A 208 2.77 4.00 0.91
N LEU A 209 2.40 4.47 2.10
CA LEU A 209 1.89 5.84 2.31
C LEU A 209 2.94 6.71 2.99
N CYS A 210 3.31 6.42 4.24
CA CYS A 210 4.10 7.37 5.02
C CYS A 210 5.53 7.56 4.50
N TRP A 211 6.16 6.49 3.99
CA TRP A 211 7.49 6.59 3.39
C TRP A 211 7.48 7.02 1.91
N GLU A 212 6.47 6.61 1.15
CA GLU A 212 6.38 6.93 -0.28
C GLU A 212 5.94 8.37 -0.54
N PHE A 213 4.96 8.87 0.22
CA PHE A 213 4.40 10.19 0.00
C PHE A 213 5.44 11.33 0.05
N PRO A 214 6.40 11.35 1.00
CA PRO A 214 7.50 12.31 0.97
C PRO A 214 8.35 12.26 -0.30
N GLN A 215 8.56 11.08 -0.88
CA GLN A 215 9.35 10.94 -2.12
C GLN A 215 8.60 11.50 -3.33
N LEU A 216 7.28 11.29 -3.39
CA LEU A 216 6.43 11.88 -4.43
C LEU A 216 6.38 13.40 -4.30
N LEU A 217 6.26 13.91 -3.06
CA LEU A 217 6.26 15.35 -2.82
C LEU A 217 7.60 15.97 -3.21
N ASP A 218 8.73 15.35 -2.86
CA ASP A 218 10.06 15.80 -3.28
C ASP A 218 10.20 15.82 -4.81
N THR A 219 9.74 14.77 -5.49
CA THR A 219 9.71 14.71 -6.96
C THR A 219 8.87 15.82 -7.58
N LEU A 220 7.73 16.14 -6.96
CA LEU A 220 6.84 17.23 -7.39
C LEU A 220 7.51 18.60 -7.20
N LEU A 221 8.08 18.86 -6.03
CA LEU A 221 8.72 20.13 -5.68
C LEU A 221 9.97 20.41 -6.50
N ARG A 222 10.72 19.37 -6.89
CA ARG A 222 11.93 19.49 -7.72
C ARG A 222 11.64 19.45 -9.22
N GLY A 223 10.37 19.39 -9.63
CA GLY A 223 9.97 19.37 -11.05
C GLY A 223 10.33 18.07 -11.79
N GLY A 224 10.68 16.99 -11.07
CA GLY A 224 11.12 15.71 -11.65
C GLY A 224 9.99 14.81 -12.18
N VAL A 225 8.74 15.25 -12.08
CA VAL A 225 7.55 14.46 -12.42
C VAL A 225 7.58 13.98 -13.87
N LEU A 226 7.89 14.87 -14.82
CA LEU A 226 7.81 14.54 -16.24
C LEU A 226 8.88 13.51 -16.64
N ALA A 227 10.06 13.59 -16.04
CA ALA A 227 11.18 12.67 -16.30
C ALA A 227 10.94 11.27 -15.74
N ARG A 228 10.11 11.14 -14.69
CA ARG A 228 9.83 9.87 -13.99
C ARG A 228 8.33 9.57 -13.92
N LEU A 229 7.61 9.97 -14.96
CA LEU A 229 6.14 9.96 -14.98
C LEU A 229 5.53 8.58 -14.65
N PRO A 230 6.02 7.45 -15.20
CA PRO A 230 5.46 6.14 -14.86
C PRO A 230 5.68 5.75 -13.39
N ASP A 231 6.86 6.06 -12.84
CA ASP A 231 7.18 5.75 -11.45
C ASP A 231 6.39 6.65 -10.49
N PHE A 232 6.17 7.92 -10.86
CA PHE A 232 5.35 8.85 -10.08
C PHE A 232 3.89 8.38 -9.96
N PHE A 233 3.26 7.99 -11.08
CA PHE A 233 1.92 7.41 -11.05
C PHE A 233 1.87 6.09 -10.27
N PHE A 234 2.88 5.23 -10.40
CA PHE A 234 2.93 4.00 -9.64
C PHE A 234 3.03 4.27 -8.13
N GLY A 235 3.84 5.24 -7.70
CA GLY A 235 3.93 5.65 -6.30
C GLY A 235 2.63 6.24 -5.76
N LEU A 236 1.87 7.00 -6.56
CA LEU A 236 0.50 7.43 -6.18
C LEU A 236 -0.44 6.23 -5.97
N GLY A 237 -0.31 5.21 -6.82
CA GLY A 237 -1.00 3.93 -6.66
C GLY A 237 -0.64 3.23 -5.35
N LEU A 238 0.66 3.17 -5.01
CA LEU A 238 1.14 2.65 -3.74
C LEU A 238 0.59 3.43 -2.55
N CYS A 239 0.54 4.76 -2.62
CA CYS A 239 -0.07 5.59 -1.58
C CYS A 239 -1.54 5.24 -1.34
N CYS A 240 -2.31 5.02 -2.41
CA CYS A 240 -3.70 4.60 -2.31
C CYS A 240 -3.84 3.23 -1.63
N ILE A 241 -2.95 2.28 -1.95
CA ILE A 241 -2.89 0.96 -1.29
C ILE A 241 -2.50 1.10 0.18
N GLY A 242 -1.57 2.01 0.51
CA GLY A 242 -1.18 2.30 1.89
C GLY A 242 -2.34 2.85 2.72
N VAL A 243 -3.10 3.80 2.18
CA VAL A 243 -4.33 4.32 2.82
C VAL A 243 -5.36 3.21 2.99
N LEU A 244 -5.58 2.39 1.95
CA LEU A 244 -6.49 1.25 2.01
C LEU A 244 -6.10 0.27 3.13
N GLY A 245 -4.81 -0.05 3.27
CA GLY A 245 -4.29 -0.90 4.35
C GLY A 245 -4.53 -0.34 5.75
N GLY A 246 -4.29 0.94 5.95
CA GLY A 246 -4.59 1.62 7.22
C GLY A 246 -6.09 1.57 7.56
N ILE A 247 -6.96 1.86 6.58
CA ILE A 247 -8.42 1.76 6.77
C ILE A 247 -8.82 0.33 7.13
N CYS A 248 -8.29 -0.68 6.42
CA CYS A 248 -8.59 -2.08 6.69
C CYS A 248 -8.14 -2.51 8.11
N ALA A 249 -6.94 -2.13 8.54
CA ALA A 249 -6.44 -2.43 9.88
C ALA A 249 -7.31 -1.80 10.99
N VAL A 250 -7.70 -0.53 10.81
CA VAL A 250 -8.60 0.15 11.75
C VAL A 250 -9.98 -0.50 11.78
N ARG A 251 -10.55 -0.84 10.61
CA ARG A 251 -11.88 -1.46 10.53
C ARG A 251 -11.90 -2.86 11.14
N ALA A 252 -10.88 -3.66 10.89
CA ALA A 252 -10.80 -5.02 11.41
C ALA A 252 -10.77 -5.04 12.96
N THR A 253 -10.28 -3.98 13.59
CA THR A 253 -10.13 -3.89 15.06
C THR A 253 -11.14 -2.99 15.76
N ARG A 254 -12.10 -2.39 15.04
CA ARG A 254 -13.20 -1.68 15.67
C ARG A 254 -14.01 -2.66 16.51
N THR A 255 -14.09 -2.42 17.81
CA THR A 255 -15.09 -3.03 18.67
C THR A 255 -16.46 -2.52 18.24
N GLU A 256 -17.49 -3.37 18.26
CA GLU A 256 -18.88 -2.93 18.07
C GLU A 256 -19.33 -2.08 19.27
N SER A 257 -18.80 -0.87 19.40
CA SER A 257 -19.33 0.13 20.30
C SER A 257 -20.24 1.03 19.46
N GLY A 258 -21.56 0.86 19.62
CA GLY A 258 -22.55 1.82 19.10
C GLY A 258 -23.72 1.29 18.26
N ARG A 259 -24.08 0.00 18.31
CA ARG A 259 -25.39 -0.47 17.81
C ARG A 259 -26.22 -1.20 18.86
N LYS A 260 -26.16 -0.73 20.10
CA LYS A 260 -27.07 -1.08 21.19
C LYS A 260 -27.55 0.20 21.89
N SER A 261 -28.38 1.01 21.23
CA SER A 261 -29.30 1.96 21.90
C SER A 261 -30.29 2.60 20.90
N ALA A 262 -31.05 1.79 20.15
CA ALA A 262 -32.21 2.29 19.38
C ALA A 262 -33.28 1.23 19.04
N ARG A 263 -33.25 0.05 19.68
CA ARG A 263 -34.28 -1.00 19.46
C ARG A 263 -34.75 -1.67 20.76
N HIS A 264 -34.60 -0.99 21.89
CA HIS A 264 -35.28 -1.37 23.13
C HIS A 264 -35.73 -0.11 23.86
N SER A 265 -36.78 0.52 23.32
CA SER A 265 -37.82 1.12 24.13
C SER A 265 -39.14 0.69 23.48
N VAL A 266 -39.64 -0.44 23.97
CA VAL A 266 -41.00 -0.92 23.78
C VAL A 266 -41.90 -0.08 24.68
N GLY A 267 -43.11 0.23 24.22
CA GLY A 267 -44.15 0.91 24.99
C GLY A 267 -45.17 1.53 24.06
#